data_AF-A0A1Y0YRA7-F1
#
_entry.id   AF-A0A1Y0YRA7-F1
#
_cell.length_a   1.000
_cell.length_b   1.000
_cell.length_c   1.000
_cell.angle_alpha   90.00
_cell.angle_beta   90.00
_cell.angle_gamma   90.00
#
_symmetry.space_group_name_H-M   'P 1'
#
loop_
_entity.id
_entity.type
_entity.pdbx_description
1 polymer ?
#
loop_
_entity_poly.entity_id
_entity_poly.type
_entity_poly.pdbx_seq_one_letter_code
_entity_poly.pdbx_strand_id
1 'polypeptide(L)'
;MSNSIKSLEPINIPCGWFVKYNDLTDTHEKVEPNTKLLELEKQRYHAAVKIIKGQDEYLIHIYDNHRETIDTINVEDRRQLVKELERIIWKIEAAAFGGNFFIFEGPPDYLRLRIPQGWTVSYNKLIDIDPDQLEEDSDDWFNFTSSLLQLEHKESRLILDVGWYVDIEPSGTFYMLLIKNLDWENPLEDMETRRPEKLVDHIEAALQKAAEHQYK
;
A
#
# COMPACT_ATOMS: atom_id res chain seq x y z
N MET A 1 14.75 7.89 15.10
CA MET A 1 14.52 8.99 14.14
C MET A 1 13.60 8.39 13.10
N SER A 2 12.40 8.92 12.88
CA SER A 2 11.58 8.43 11.77
C SER A 2 12.27 8.90 10.50
N ASN A 3 12.67 7.96 9.65
CA ASN A 3 13.01 8.30 8.28
C ASN A 3 11.78 8.96 7.66
N SER A 4 12.01 9.97 6.81
CA SER A 4 10.93 10.64 6.08
C SER A 4 10.21 9.59 5.24
N ILE A 5 8.89 9.50 5.33
CA ILE A 5 8.09 8.58 4.49
C ILE A 5 8.41 8.78 3.02
N LYS A 6 8.74 10.01 2.58
CA LYS A 6 9.13 10.31 1.20
C LYS A 6 10.35 9.51 0.70
N SER A 7 11.21 9.00 1.58
CA SER A 7 12.33 8.14 1.15
C SER A 7 11.93 6.68 1.00
N LEU A 8 10.76 6.26 1.50
CA LEU A 8 10.30 4.89 1.33
C LEU A 8 9.96 4.60 -0.14
N GLU A 9 10.04 3.34 -0.52
CA GLU A 9 9.50 2.87 -1.79
C GLU A 9 7.97 2.94 -1.76
N PRO A 10 7.33 3.48 -2.81
CA PRO A 10 5.90 3.34 -3.00
C PRO A 10 5.59 1.90 -3.44
N ILE A 11 4.65 1.24 -2.77
CA ILE A 11 4.33 -0.18 -3.02
C ILE A 11 2.82 -0.33 -3.22
N ASN A 12 2.42 -1.13 -4.21
CA ASN A 12 1.03 -1.55 -4.39
C ASN A 12 0.74 -2.76 -3.48
N ILE A 13 0.14 -2.49 -2.32
CA ILE A 13 -0.16 -3.50 -1.30
C ILE A 13 -1.64 -3.91 -1.39
N PRO A 14 -1.96 -5.23 -1.45
CA PRO A 14 -3.33 -5.71 -1.45
C PRO A 14 -4.03 -5.50 -0.10
N CYS A 15 -5.36 -5.58 -0.10
CA CYS A 15 -6.15 -5.48 1.13
C CYS A 15 -5.78 -6.58 2.15
N GLY A 16 -5.98 -6.31 3.43
CA GLY A 16 -5.70 -7.20 4.56
C GLY A 16 -4.21 -7.34 4.95
N TRP A 17 -3.30 -6.62 4.30
CA TRP A 17 -1.87 -6.64 4.67
C TRP A 17 -1.54 -5.53 5.68
N PHE A 18 -0.80 -5.91 6.71
CA PHE A 18 -0.30 -5.05 7.76
C PHE A 18 1.20 -4.77 7.55
N VAL A 19 1.56 -3.48 7.54
CA VAL A 19 2.95 -3.04 7.46
C VAL A 19 3.57 -3.13 8.85
N LYS A 20 4.20 -4.27 9.16
CA LYS A 20 4.87 -4.47 10.46
C LYS A 20 6.13 -3.64 10.60
N TYR A 21 6.88 -3.52 9.52
CA TYR A 21 8.12 -2.78 9.45
C TYR A 21 8.34 -2.32 8.02
N ASN A 22 8.73 -1.07 7.83
CA ASN A 22 9.08 -0.54 6.53
C ASN A 22 10.21 0.49 6.64
N ASP A 23 11.36 0.13 6.12
CA ASP A 23 12.53 0.97 5.90
C ASP A 23 13.14 0.66 4.51
N LEU A 24 12.30 0.14 3.61
CA LEU A 24 12.68 -0.10 2.23
C LEU A 24 12.68 1.25 1.51
N THR A 25 13.85 1.86 1.37
CA THR A 25 14.00 3.19 0.77
C THR A 25 14.39 3.14 -0.69
N ASP A 26 13.94 4.12 -1.48
CA ASP A 26 14.31 4.29 -2.90
C ASP A 26 15.79 4.67 -3.11
N THR A 27 16.49 4.98 -2.02
CA THR A 27 17.87 5.41 -2.03
C THR A 27 18.84 4.25 -2.31
N HIS A 28 19.96 4.59 -2.97
CA HIS A 28 21.07 3.66 -3.23
C HIS A 28 22.11 3.63 -2.09
N GLU A 29 21.73 4.03 -0.88
CA GLU A 29 22.66 4.02 0.25
C GLU A 29 23.11 2.58 0.56
N LYS A 30 24.35 2.45 1.04
CA LYS A 30 24.89 1.14 1.43
C LYS A 30 24.17 0.67 2.68
N VAL A 31 23.26 -0.29 2.50
CA VAL A 31 22.62 -1.03 3.57
C VAL A 31 23.54 -2.18 3.98
N GLU A 32 23.78 -2.33 5.28
CA GLU A 32 24.55 -3.45 5.82
C GLU A 32 23.84 -4.80 5.59
N PRO A 33 24.57 -5.88 5.25
CA PRO A 33 23.99 -7.21 5.14
C PRO A 33 23.27 -7.65 6.41
N ASN A 34 22.26 -8.49 6.25
CA ASN A 34 21.34 -8.97 7.29
C ASN A 34 20.43 -7.89 7.89
N THR A 35 20.37 -6.69 7.30
CA THR A 35 19.42 -5.65 7.70
C THR A 35 18.03 -5.98 7.17
N LYS A 36 17.03 -6.00 8.06
CA LYS A 36 15.62 -6.08 7.67
C LYS A 36 15.19 -4.74 7.05
N LEU A 37 14.60 -4.80 5.87
CA LEU A 37 14.12 -3.62 5.14
C LEU A 37 12.60 -3.52 5.14
N LEU A 38 11.90 -4.65 5.05
CA LEU A 38 10.45 -4.68 5.01
C LEU A 38 9.94 -5.93 5.72
N GLU A 39 8.80 -5.81 6.38
CA GLU A 39 8.01 -6.93 6.86
C GLU A 39 6.52 -6.60 6.71
N LEU A 40 5.83 -7.39 5.88
CA LEU A 40 4.40 -7.33 5.68
C LEU A 40 3.76 -8.61 6.23
N GLU A 41 2.62 -8.50 6.90
CA GLU A 41 1.86 -9.65 7.40
C GLU A 41 0.41 -9.58 6.94
N LYS A 42 -0.10 -10.67 6.37
CA LYS A 42 -1.52 -10.82 6.03
C LYS A 42 -2.31 -11.13 7.29
N GLN A 43 -3.27 -10.28 7.65
CA GLN A 43 -3.97 -10.38 8.93
C GLN A 43 -4.88 -11.62 9.05
N ARG A 44 -5.48 -12.08 7.94
CA ARG A 44 -6.48 -13.15 7.98
C ARG A 44 -5.91 -14.54 8.32
N TYR A 45 -4.71 -14.84 7.84
CA TYR A 45 -4.09 -16.16 7.99
C TYR A 45 -2.59 -16.06 8.27
N HIS A 46 -2.06 -14.91 8.68
CA HIS A 46 -0.70 -14.73 9.20
C HIS A 46 0.45 -15.16 8.28
N ALA A 47 0.22 -15.30 6.97
CA ALA A 47 1.33 -15.34 6.01
C ALA A 47 2.11 -14.03 6.08
N ALA A 48 3.42 -14.09 5.88
CA ALA A 48 4.26 -12.90 5.94
C ALA A 48 5.29 -12.89 4.82
N VAL A 49 5.67 -11.69 4.39
CA VAL A 49 6.76 -11.46 3.44
C VAL A 49 7.74 -10.50 4.07
N LYS A 50 9.02 -10.87 4.04
CA LYS A 50 10.10 -10.09 4.65
C LYS A 50 11.22 -9.87 3.66
N ILE A 51 11.71 -8.64 3.58
CA ILE A 51 12.90 -8.31 2.79
C ILE A 51 14.08 -8.11 3.74
N ILE A 52 15.19 -8.79 3.45
CA ILE A 52 16.48 -8.65 4.13
C ILE A 52 17.54 -8.30 3.10
N LYS A 53 18.46 -7.38 3.41
CA LYS A 53 19.63 -7.13 2.59
C LYS A 53 20.60 -8.31 2.69
N GLY A 54 20.91 -8.98 1.56
CA GLY A 54 21.97 -9.99 1.46
C GLY A 54 23.36 -9.37 1.32
N GLN A 55 24.37 -10.14 0.93
CA GLN A 55 25.70 -9.58 0.64
C GLN A 55 25.64 -8.67 -0.60
N ASP A 56 25.28 -9.26 -1.75
CA ASP A 56 25.19 -8.55 -3.02
C ASP A 56 23.74 -8.42 -3.51
N GLU A 57 22.85 -9.29 -3.02
CA GLU A 57 21.43 -9.31 -3.37
C GLU A 57 20.49 -8.79 -2.26
N TYR A 58 19.19 -8.85 -2.54
CA TYR A 58 18.09 -8.75 -1.59
C TYR A 58 17.41 -10.12 -1.48
N LEU A 59 17.06 -10.51 -0.25
CA LEU A 59 16.39 -11.76 0.05
C LEU A 59 14.93 -11.46 0.41
N ILE A 60 13.99 -12.00 -0.37
CA ILE A 60 12.56 -11.95 -0.05
C ILE A 60 12.17 -13.31 0.55
N HIS A 61 11.99 -13.35 1.87
CA HIS A 61 11.52 -14.52 2.58
C HIS A 61 10.00 -14.54 2.63
N ILE A 62 9.41 -15.68 2.29
CA ILE A 62 7.97 -15.91 2.31
C ILE A 62 7.68 -16.92 3.43
N TYR A 63 6.77 -16.55 4.33
CA TYR A 63 6.39 -17.35 5.48
C TYR A 63 4.91 -17.75 5.41
N ASP A 64 4.61 -18.95 5.86
CA ASP A 64 3.23 -19.42 6.05
C ASP A 64 2.62 -18.91 7.35
N ASN A 65 1.40 -19.37 7.63
CA ASN A 65 0.64 -19.10 8.83
C ASN A 65 1.29 -19.67 10.12
N HIS A 66 2.20 -20.62 10.00
CA HIS A 66 2.96 -21.22 11.08
C HIS A 66 4.34 -20.56 11.28
N ARG A 67 4.65 -19.52 10.48
CA ARG A 67 5.94 -18.82 10.43
C ARG A 67 7.09 -19.69 9.95
N GLU A 68 6.78 -20.78 9.26
CA GLU A 68 7.79 -21.57 8.56
C GLU A 68 8.11 -20.90 7.23
N THR A 69 9.40 -20.94 6.84
CA THR A 69 9.81 -20.36 5.55
C THR A 69 9.35 -21.29 4.44
N ILE A 70 8.45 -20.80 3.60
CA ILE A 70 7.97 -21.52 2.41
C ILE A 70 9.01 -21.44 1.30
N ASP A 71 9.53 -20.23 1.07
CA ASP A 71 10.42 -19.95 -0.05
C ASP A 71 11.28 -18.71 0.26
N THR A 72 12.39 -18.58 -0.48
CA THR A 72 13.27 -17.42 -0.44
C THR A 72 13.69 -17.05 -1.85
N ILE A 73 13.35 -15.84 -2.27
CA ILE A 73 13.66 -15.33 -3.59
C ILE A 73 14.83 -14.36 -3.49
N ASN A 74 15.85 -14.60 -4.30
CA ASN A 74 17.02 -13.73 -4.41
C ASN A 74 16.79 -12.72 -5.53
N VAL A 75 16.95 -11.43 -5.23
CA VAL A 75 16.82 -10.35 -6.20
C VAL A 75 18.11 -9.53 -6.21
N GLU A 76 18.90 -9.68 -7.26
CA GLU A 76 20.18 -8.97 -7.41
C GLU A 76 19.97 -7.51 -7.85
N ASP A 77 19.03 -7.28 -8.78
CA ASP A 77 18.74 -5.94 -9.29
C ASP A 77 17.71 -5.23 -8.42
N ARG A 78 18.14 -4.15 -7.75
CA ARG A 78 17.28 -3.29 -6.94
C ARG A 78 16.04 -2.78 -7.68
N ARG A 79 16.14 -2.58 -9.00
CA ARG A 79 15.02 -2.11 -9.84
C ARG A 79 13.91 -3.14 -9.98
N GLN A 80 14.21 -4.42 -9.74
CA GLN A 80 13.24 -5.52 -9.80
C GLN A 80 12.61 -5.82 -8.44
N LEU A 81 13.24 -5.38 -7.34
CA LEU A 81 12.85 -5.73 -5.97
C LEU A 81 11.38 -5.43 -5.66
N VAL A 82 10.91 -4.20 -5.95
CA VAL A 82 9.51 -3.81 -5.68
C VAL A 82 8.55 -4.61 -6.57
N LYS A 83 8.90 -4.80 -7.85
CA LYS A 83 8.09 -5.60 -8.78
C LYS A 83 7.93 -7.05 -8.32
N GLU A 84 9.02 -7.67 -7.88
CA GLU A 84 8.98 -9.04 -7.35
C GLU A 84 8.19 -9.12 -6.04
N LEU A 85 8.39 -8.17 -5.12
CA LEU A 85 7.60 -8.06 -3.90
C LEU A 85 6.10 -7.97 -4.20
N GLU A 86 5.68 -7.05 -5.07
CA GLU A 86 4.28 -6.85 -5.46
C GLU A 86 3.70 -8.12 -6.08
N ARG A 87 4.44 -8.76 -6.99
CA ARG A 87 4.05 -10.03 -7.60
C ARG A 87 3.81 -11.12 -6.54
N ILE A 88 4.66 -11.21 -5.53
CA ILE A 88 4.54 -12.21 -4.45
C ILE A 88 3.31 -11.95 -3.59
N ILE A 89 3.13 -10.73 -3.06
CA ILE A 89 2.02 -10.43 -2.14
C ILE A 89 0.66 -10.55 -2.84
N TRP A 90 0.57 -10.18 -4.13
CA TRP A 90 -0.64 -10.36 -4.93
C TRP A 90 -0.89 -11.81 -5.33
N LYS A 91 0.16 -12.60 -5.58
CA LYS A 91 0.02 -14.04 -5.81
C LYS A 91 -0.49 -14.77 -4.56
N ILE A 92 -0.01 -14.39 -3.38
CA ILE A 92 -0.52 -14.90 -2.10
C ILE A 92 -2.02 -14.56 -1.96
N GLU A 93 -2.42 -13.35 -2.36
CA GLU A 93 -3.83 -12.95 -2.35
C GLU A 93 -4.68 -13.78 -3.30
N ALA A 94 -4.24 -13.93 -4.55
CA ALA A 94 -4.96 -14.70 -5.57
C ALA A 94 -5.16 -16.17 -5.16
N ALA A 95 -4.15 -16.77 -4.52
CA ALA A 95 -4.24 -18.15 -4.02
C ALA A 95 -5.29 -18.32 -2.91
N ALA A 96 -5.51 -17.30 -2.06
CA ALA A 96 -6.43 -17.37 -0.94
C ALA A 96 -7.91 -17.43 -1.35
N PHE A 97 -8.25 -17.01 -2.57
CA PHE A 97 -9.62 -17.03 -3.10
C PHE A 97 -9.95 -18.28 -3.92
N GLY A 98 -9.12 -19.33 -3.84
CA GLY A 98 -9.32 -20.55 -4.63
C GLY A 98 -9.15 -20.30 -6.14
N GLY A 99 -8.53 -19.19 -6.51
CA GLY A 99 -8.18 -18.88 -7.88
C GLY A 99 -7.27 -19.99 -8.43
N ASN A 100 -7.54 -20.42 -9.66
CA ASN A 100 -6.61 -21.29 -10.37
C ASN A 100 -5.26 -20.56 -10.42
N PHE A 101 -4.24 -21.13 -9.79
CA PHE A 101 -2.85 -20.63 -9.76
C PHE A 101 -2.32 -20.27 -11.17
N PHE A 102 -2.92 -20.85 -12.21
CA PHE A 102 -2.61 -20.66 -13.62
C PHE A 102 -3.12 -19.35 -14.25
N ILE A 103 -3.92 -18.51 -13.57
CA ILE A 103 -4.54 -17.28 -14.14
C ILE A 103 -4.08 -15.99 -13.42
N PHE A 104 -3.02 -16.05 -12.61
CA PHE A 104 -2.48 -14.81 -12.01
C PHE A 104 -1.67 -14.02 -13.07
N GLU A 105 -2.31 -13.01 -13.66
CA GLU A 105 -1.73 -12.16 -14.70
C GLU A 105 -0.74 -11.12 -14.15
N GLY A 106 -0.88 -10.77 -12.87
CA GLY A 106 0.00 -9.83 -12.17
C GLY A 106 -0.76 -9.00 -11.14
N PRO A 107 -0.06 -8.12 -10.41
CA PRO A 107 -0.70 -7.09 -9.60
C PRO A 107 -1.62 -6.22 -10.47
N PRO A 108 -2.83 -5.85 -9.99
CA PRO A 108 -3.61 -4.77 -10.58
C PRO A 108 -2.79 -3.48 -10.62
N ASP A 109 -3.11 -2.56 -11.53
CA ASP A 109 -2.41 -1.28 -11.63
C ASP A 109 -2.98 -0.25 -10.66
N TYR A 110 -2.88 -0.53 -9.35
CA TYR A 110 -3.30 0.40 -8.30
C TYR A 110 -2.19 1.37 -7.95
N LEU A 111 -2.58 2.58 -7.53
CA LEU A 111 -1.66 3.60 -7.05
C LEU A 111 -0.76 3.03 -5.95
N ARG A 112 0.54 3.22 -6.14
CA ARG A 112 1.58 2.81 -5.20
C ARG A 112 1.75 3.89 -4.14
N LEU A 113 1.76 3.49 -2.87
CA LEU A 113 1.82 4.42 -1.74
C LEU A 113 3.01 4.09 -0.85
N ARG A 114 3.64 5.13 -0.28
CA ARG A 114 4.64 4.99 0.77
C ARG A 114 3.96 4.83 2.13
N ILE A 115 3.66 3.59 2.50
CA ILE A 115 2.94 3.29 3.75
C ILE A 115 3.95 2.99 4.87
N PRO A 116 3.97 3.76 5.98
CA PRO A 116 4.87 3.51 7.09
C PRO A 116 4.38 2.34 7.94
N GLN A 117 5.25 1.86 8.83
CA GLN A 117 4.89 0.83 9.80
C GLN A 117 3.67 1.23 10.66
N GLY A 118 2.89 0.23 11.09
CA GLY A 118 1.74 0.43 11.97
C GLY A 118 0.39 0.58 11.24
N TRP A 119 0.41 0.67 9.91
CA TRP A 119 -0.80 0.74 9.09
C TRP A 119 -1.19 -0.62 8.49
N THR A 120 -2.49 -0.87 8.44
CA THR A 120 -3.10 -1.96 7.67
C THR A 120 -3.75 -1.38 6.43
N VAL A 121 -3.56 -2.01 5.27
CA VAL A 121 -4.38 -1.74 4.09
C VAL A 121 -5.68 -2.51 4.24
N SER A 122 -6.72 -1.90 4.80
CA SER A 122 -8.01 -2.56 5.04
C SER A 122 -8.80 -2.77 3.76
N TYR A 123 -8.69 -1.84 2.82
CA TYR A 123 -9.31 -1.92 1.51
C TYR A 123 -8.44 -1.20 0.46
N ASN A 124 -8.39 -1.73 -0.77
CA ASN A 124 -7.67 -1.09 -1.87
C ASN A 124 -8.24 -1.52 -3.23
N LYS A 125 -8.72 -0.54 -3.98
CA LYS A 125 -9.09 -0.54 -5.40
C LYS A 125 -8.74 0.80 -6.06
N LEU A 126 -7.79 1.54 -5.47
CA LEU A 126 -7.42 2.87 -5.94
C LEU A 126 -6.57 2.73 -7.19
N ILE A 127 -7.22 2.67 -8.35
CA ILE A 127 -6.60 2.47 -9.67
C ILE A 127 -5.68 3.65 -10.06
N ASP A 128 -4.55 3.35 -10.71
CA ASP A 128 -3.61 4.33 -11.24
C ASP A 128 -4.06 4.84 -12.62
N ILE A 129 -5.20 5.54 -12.62
CA ILE A 129 -5.76 6.19 -13.81
C ILE A 129 -5.93 7.67 -13.51
N ASP A 130 -5.43 8.52 -14.40
CA ASP A 130 -5.74 9.95 -14.39
C ASP A 130 -7.15 10.18 -14.95
N PRO A 131 -8.13 10.58 -14.13
CA PRO A 131 -9.51 10.77 -14.59
C PRO A 131 -9.63 11.87 -15.66
N ASP A 132 -8.67 12.80 -15.73
CA ASP A 132 -8.66 13.85 -16.76
C ASP A 132 -8.16 13.33 -18.13
N GLN A 133 -7.69 12.08 -18.21
CA GLN A 133 -7.34 11.40 -19.47
C GLN A 133 -8.43 10.45 -19.99
N LEU A 134 -9.53 10.28 -19.24
CA LEU A 134 -10.63 9.40 -19.63
C LEU A 134 -11.64 10.12 -20.52
N GLU A 135 -12.16 9.39 -21.51
CA GLU A 135 -13.33 9.81 -22.28
C GLU A 135 -14.59 9.71 -21.41
N GLU A 136 -15.58 10.58 -21.62
CA GLU A 136 -16.80 10.65 -20.78
C GLU A 136 -17.62 9.34 -20.80
N ASP A 137 -17.55 8.57 -21.87
CA ASP A 137 -18.27 7.30 -22.06
C ASP A 137 -17.40 6.06 -21.81
N SER A 138 -16.20 6.22 -21.24
CA SER A 138 -15.32 5.09 -20.90
C SER A 138 -15.90 4.18 -19.82
N ASP A 139 -15.79 2.87 -19.99
CA ASP A 139 -16.11 1.89 -18.94
C ASP A 139 -15.14 2.00 -17.73
N ASP A 140 -13.99 2.68 -17.87
CA ASP A 140 -13.03 2.86 -16.77
C ASP A 140 -13.62 3.64 -15.59
N TRP A 141 -14.69 4.42 -15.82
CA TRP A 141 -15.43 5.12 -14.77
C TRP A 141 -16.02 4.17 -13.72
N PHE A 142 -16.25 2.89 -14.05
CA PHE A 142 -16.68 1.87 -13.07
C PHE A 142 -15.66 1.60 -11.96
N ASN A 143 -14.40 2.01 -12.14
CA ASN A 143 -13.37 1.91 -11.10
C ASN A 143 -13.46 3.05 -10.07
N PHE A 144 -14.16 4.15 -10.38
CA PHE A 144 -14.24 5.35 -9.56
C PHE A 144 -15.46 5.31 -8.64
N THR A 145 -15.31 4.57 -7.54
CA THR A 145 -16.41 4.37 -6.58
C THR A 145 -16.28 5.19 -5.29
N SER A 146 -17.37 5.30 -4.54
CA SER A 146 -17.41 5.96 -3.23
C SER A 146 -16.40 5.42 -2.19
N SER A 147 -15.82 4.23 -2.37
CA SER A 147 -14.70 3.75 -1.55
C SER A 147 -13.64 3.11 -2.42
N LEU A 148 -12.42 3.64 -2.36
CA LEU A 148 -11.28 3.24 -3.19
C LEU A 148 -10.11 2.74 -2.35
N LEU A 149 -9.84 3.36 -1.21
CA LEU A 149 -8.74 2.97 -0.32
C LEU A 149 -9.17 3.20 1.12
N GLN A 150 -8.82 2.26 1.99
CA GLN A 150 -8.93 2.45 3.43
C GLN A 150 -7.68 1.91 4.11
N LEU A 151 -7.00 2.78 4.86
CA LEU A 151 -5.86 2.45 5.70
C LEU A 151 -6.24 2.60 7.17
N GLU A 152 -5.85 1.64 8.00
CA GLU A 152 -6.12 1.66 9.46
C GLU A 152 -4.83 1.63 10.27
N HIS A 153 -4.69 2.57 11.20
CA HIS A 153 -3.66 2.53 12.24
C HIS A 153 -4.32 2.28 13.60
N LYS A 154 -4.45 1.00 13.97
CA LYS A 154 -5.22 0.54 15.14
C LYS A 154 -4.76 1.17 16.46
N GLU A 155 -3.45 1.23 16.72
CA GLU A 155 -2.92 1.77 17.98
C GLU A 155 -3.27 3.24 18.18
N SER A 156 -3.12 4.04 17.12
CA SER A 156 -3.48 5.46 17.09
C SER A 156 -4.97 5.69 16.83
N ARG A 157 -5.78 4.65 16.59
CA ARG A 157 -7.21 4.74 16.25
C ARG A 157 -7.47 5.70 15.08
N LEU A 158 -6.62 5.65 14.07
CA LEU A 158 -6.76 6.45 12.85
C LEU A 158 -7.28 5.59 11.70
N ILE A 159 -8.10 6.19 10.85
CA ILE A 159 -8.53 5.66 9.56
C ILE A 159 -8.24 6.72 8.51
N LEU A 160 -7.54 6.37 7.44
CA LEU A 160 -7.48 7.18 6.24
C LEU A 160 -8.38 6.52 5.22
N ASP A 161 -9.40 7.24 4.76
CA ASP A 161 -10.39 6.77 3.80
C ASP A 161 -10.33 7.64 2.54
N VAL A 162 -10.39 7.00 1.37
CA VAL A 162 -10.39 7.68 0.08
C VAL A 162 -11.49 7.09 -0.77
N GLY A 163 -12.24 7.95 -1.44
CA GLY A 163 -13.21 7.56 -2.44
C GLY A 163 -13.30 8.55 -3.59
N TRP A 164 -14.23 8.27 -4.49
CA TRP A 164 -14.67 9.19 -5.54
C TRP A 164 -16.04 9.76 -5.18
N TYR A 165 -16.15 11.08 -5.10
CA TYR A 165 -17.42 11.75 -4.85
C TYR A 165 -18.11 12.07 -6.17
N VAL A 166 -19.42 11.85 -6.19
CA VAL A 166 -20.25 11.62 -7.39
C VAL A 166 -19.87 10.31 -8.07
N ASP A 167 -20.24 9.21 -7.42
CA ASP A 167 -19.94 7.80 -7.77
C ASP A 167 -20.05 7.54 -9.29
N ILE A 168 -18.98 7.01 -9.91
CA ILE A 168 -18.90 6.66 -11.34
C ILE A 168 -19.01 7.88 -12.29
N GLU A 169 -19.33 9.08 -11.82
CA GLU A 169 -19.53 10.23 -12.71
C GLU A 169 -18.19 10.85 -13.13
N PRO A 170 -18.00 11.16 -14.44
CA PRO A 170 -16.81 11.84 -14.96
C PRO A 170 -16.53 13.19 -14.28
N SER A 171 -17.60 13.85 -13.81
CA SER A 171 -17.56 15.14 -13.11
C SER A 171 -17.10 15.05 -11.65
N GLY A 172 -16.92 13.84 -11.12
CA GLY A 172 -16.57 13.62 -9.72
C GLY A 172 -15.16 14.07 -9.34
N THR A 173 -14.76 13.77 -8.10
CA THR A 173 -13.42 14.10 -7.61
C THR A 173 -13.00 13.06 -6.58
N PHE A 174 -11.69 12.83 -6.43
CA PHE A 174 -11.23 12.12 -5.26
C PHE A 174 -11.52 12.96 -4.02
N TYR A 175 -11.94 12.30 -2.97
CA TYR A 175 -12.03 12.86 -1.62
C TYR A 175 -11.23 11.97 -0.67
N MET A 176 -10.51 12.58 0.26
CA MET A 176 -9.76 11.87 1.30
C MET A 176 -10.14 12.42 2.67
N LEU A 177 -10.34 11.51 3.63
CA LEU A 177 -10.61 11.82 5.02
C LEU A 177 -9.61 11.11 5.93
N LEU A 178 -9.01 11.83 6.88
CA LEU A 178 -8.30 11.25 8.00
C LEU A 178 -9.19 11.33 9.25
N ILE A 179 -9.65 10.19 9.73
CA ILE A 179 -10.62 10.07 10.82
C ILE A 179 -9.93 9.53 12.07
N LYS A 180 -10.31 10.06 13.23
CA LYS A 180 -9.85 9.60 14.54
C LYS A 180 -11.02 9.03 15.32
N ASN A 181 -10.83 7.90 15.99
CA ASN A 181 -11.83 7.30 16.88
C ASN A 181 -13.21 7.07 16.23
N LEU A 182 -13.25 6.83 14.91
CA LEU A 182 -14.49 6.69 14.13
C LEU A 182 -15.38 7.95 14.12
N ASP A 183 -14.82 9.13 14.41
CA ASP A 183 -15.54 10.41 14.34
C ASP A 183 -15.57 10.93 12.89
N TRP A 184 -16.44 10.34 12.07
CA TRP A 184 -16.61 10.69 10.66
C TRP A 184 -17.13 12.12 10.46
N GLU A 185 -17.80 12.68 11.46
CA GLU A 185 -18.36 14.04 11.41
C GLU A 185 -17.29 15.12 11.64
N ASN A 186 -16.17 14.75 12.29
CA ASN A 186 -15.07 15.67 12.59
C ASN A 186 -13.73 15.06 12.16
N PRO A 187 -13.46 14.95 10.84
CA PRO A 187 -12.18 14.46 10.35
C PRO A 187 -11.04 15.38 10.81
N LEU A 188 -9.87 14.79 11.06
CA LEU A 188 -8.64 15.51 11.38
C LEU A 188 -8.09 16.26 10.16
N GLU A 189 -8.24 15.65 8.99
CA GLU A 189 -7.89 16.24 7.68
C GLU A 189 -8.93 15.79 6.66
N ASP A 190 -9.28 16.69 5.75
CA ASP A 190 -10.11 16.45 4.58
C ASP A 190 -9.50 17.15 3.36
N MET A 191 -9.64 16.55 2.18
CA MET A 191 -9.23 17.18 0.93
C MET A 191 -9.98 16.60 -0.27
N GLU A 192 -10.05 17.39 -1.34
CA GLU A 192 -10.57 16.97 -2.63
C GLU A 192 -9.57 17.29 -3.74
N THR A 193 -9.45 16.40 -4.72
CA THR A 193 -8.61 16.62 -5.91
C THR A 193 -9.03 15.71 -7.05
N ARG A 194 -8.88 16.18 -8.29
CA ARG A 194 -8.96 15.32 -9.48
C ARG A 194 -7.62 14.75 -9.93
N ARG A 195 -6.52 15.28 -9.37
CA ARG A 195 -5.13 14.98 -9.76
C ARG A 195 -4.59 13.82 -8.92
N PRO A 196 -4.31 12.63 -9.49
CA PRO A 196 -3.81 11.48 -8.74
C PRO A 196 -2.51 11.76 -7.98
N GLU A 197 -1.60 12.53 -8.57
CA GLU A 197 -0.33 12.89 -7.94
C GLU A 197 -0.55 13.73 -6.68
N LYS A 198 -1.53 14.64 -6.70
CA LYS A 198 -1.90 15.43 -5.51
C LYS A 198 -2.57 14.56 -4.47
N LEU A 199 -3.38 13.59 -4.87
CA LEU A 199 -4.00 12.64 -3.94
C LEU A 199 -2.92 11.87 -3.18
N VAL A 200 -1.95 11.29 -3.90
CA VAL A 200 -0.81 10.56 -3.30
C VAL A 200 -0.03 11.47 -2.35
N ASP A 201 0.30 12.70 -2.75
CA ASP A 201 1.01 13.66 -1.89
C ASP A 201 0.27 13.93 -0.58
N HIS A 202 -1.06 14.07 -0.61
CA HIS A 202 -1.86 14.33 0.59
C HIS A 202 -1.99 13.09 1.47
N ILE A 203 -2.18 11.91 0.88
CA ILE A 203 -2.18 10.64 1.63
C ILE A 203 -0.84 10.49 2.38
N GLU A 204 0.28 10.58 1.67
CA GLU A 204 1.60 10.40 2.27
C GLU A 204 1.94 11.47 3.31
N ALA A 205 1.49 12.71 3.11
CA ALA A 205 1.62 13.77 4.11
C ALA A 205 0.82 13.45 5.39
N ALA A 206 -0.41 12.96 5.28
CA ALA A 206 -1.22 12.54 6.44
C ALA A 206 -0.56 11.38 7.19
N LEU A 207 -0.04 10.38 6.45
CA LEU A 207 0.71 9.26 7.03
C LEU A 207 1.99 9.73 7.76
N GLN A 208 2.68 10.76 7.22
CA GLN A 208 3.89 11.33 7.83
C GLN A 208 3.58 12.00 9.17
N LYS A 209 2.55 12.85 9.20
CA LYS A 209 2.10 13.51 10.43
C LYS A 209 1.67 12.50 11.49
N ALA A 210 1.02 11.40 11.08
CA ALA A 210 0.67 10.31 11.98
C ALA A 210 1.92 9.60 12.55
N ALA A 211 2.93 9.32 11.72
CA ALA A 211 4.20 8.70 12.14
C ALA A 211 5.02 9.62 13.08
N GLU A 212 4.91 10.94 12.89
CA GLU A 212 5.49 11.96 13.76
C GLU A 212 4.70 12.21 15.05
N HIS A 213 3.61 11.47 15.25
CA HIS A 213 2.73 11.58 16.42
C HIS A 213 1.98 12.91 16.56
N GLN A 214 1.76 13.63 15.46
CA GLN A 214 1.00 14.88 15.48
C GLN A 214 -0.49 14.67 15.80
N TYR A 215 -0.97 13.42 15.69
CA TYR A 215 -2.37 13.02 15.95
C TYR A 215 -2.53 12.08 17.16
N LYS A 216 -1.52 12.01 18.04
CA LYS A 216 -1.58 11.21 19.26
C LYS A 216 -2.42 11.85 20.35
#